data_AF-A0A1I3R8Y7-F1
#
_entry.id   AF-A0A1I3R8Y7-F1
#
_cell.length_a   1.000
_cell.length_b   1.000
_cell.length_c   1.000
_cell.angle_alpha   90.00
_cell.angle_beta   90.00
_cell.angle_gamma   90.00
#
_symmetry.space_group_name_H-M   'P 1'
#
loop_
_entity.id
_entity.type
_entity.pdbx_description
1 polymer ?
#
loop_
_entity_poly.entity_id
_entity_poly.type
_entity_poly.pdbx_seq_one_letter_code
_entity_poly.pdbx_strand_id
1 'polypeptide(L)'
;MTDEHELVNFCCEELEDAVSSDPEDALIEHDSGLILLNLGHREEDGETGVVLATIRFCPFCGTEIQTDEDIEAALGAVETHD
;
A
#
# COMPACT_ATOMS: atom_id res chain seq x y z
N MET A 1 17.42 8.11 19.82
CA MET A 1 16.75 6.97 19.17
C MET A 1 16.02 7.62 18.02
N THR A 2 16.74 7.80 16.93
CA THR A 2 16.25 8.53 15.77
C THR A 2 15.52 7.50 14.93
N ASP A 3 14.23 7.37 15.19
CA ASP A 3 13.32 6.71 14.26
C ASP A 3 12.98 7.78 13.22
N GLU A 4 13.94 8.00 12.31
CA GLU A 4 13.64 8.59 11.02
C GLU A 4 12.85 7.51 10.27
N HIS A 5 11.53 7.46 10.52
CA HIS A 5 10.61 7.17 9.42
C HIS A 5 10.92 8.23 8.37
N GLU A 6 11.83 7.88 7.47
CA GLU A 6 12.17 8.66 6.29
C GLU A 6 10.84 9.14 5.72
N LEU A 7 10.61 10.46 5.77
CA LEU A 7 9.48 11.08 5.11
C LEU A 7 9.41 10.48 3.73
N VAL A 8 8.36 9.68 3.47
CA VAL A 8 8.03 9.21 2.13
C VAL A 8 7.96 10.49 1.30
N ASN A 9 8.98 10.74 0.48
CA ASN A 9 8.94 11.87 -0.43
C ASN A 9 7.93 11.48 -1.50
N PHE A 10 6.66 11.75 -1.21
CA PHE A 10 5.59 11.54 -2.16
C PHE A 10 5.91 12.33 -3.43
N CYS A 11 5.60 11.75 -4.58
CA CYS A 11 5.89 12.36 -5.86
C CYS A 11 5.02 13.60 -6.18
N CYS A 12 3.96 13.85 -5.41
CA CYS A 12 3.07 15.01 -5.50
C CYS A 12 2.23 15.19 -4.22
N GLU A 13 1.71 16.40 -4.02
CA GLU A 13 0.85 16.77 -2.87
C GLU A 13 -0.43 15.92 -2.83
N GLU A 14 -1.06 15.66 -3.99
CA GLU A 14 -2.28 14.83 -4.03
C GLU A 14 -2.07 13.41 -3.52
N LEU A 15 -0.86 12.86 -3.63
CA LEU A 15 -0.54 11.53 -3.11
C LEU A 15 -0.31 11.59 -1.60
N GLU A 16 0.40 12.61 -1.12
CA GLU A 16 0.64 12.85 0.31
C GLU A 16 -0.67 13.03 1.09
N ASP A 17 -1.60 13.84 0.56
CA ASP A 17 -2.91 14.08 1.19
C ASP A 17 -3.84 12.85 1.16
N ALA A 18 -3.66 11.94 0.20
CA ALA A 18 -4.56 10.80 0.00
C ALA A 18 -4.11 9.52 0.71
N VAL A 19 -2.82 9.38 1.01
CA VAL A 19 -2.26 8.20 1.66
C VAL A 19 -2.54 8.25 3.17
N SER A 20 -3.05 7.16 3.70
CA SER A 20 -3.43 6.98 5.11
C SER A 20 -2.89 5.65 5.63
N SER A 21 -2.77 5.49 6.94
CA SER A 21 -2.50 4.16 7.55
C SER A 21 -3.79 3.41 7.90
N ASP A 22 -4.97 4.01 7.63
CA ASP A 22 -6.26 3.39 7.92
C ASP A 22 -6.65 2.40 6.80
N PRO A 23 -6.96 1.14 7.11
CA PRO A 23 -7.25 0.12 6.11
C PRO A 23 -8.60 0.30 5.40
N GLU A 24 -9.46 1.24 5.83
CA GLU A 24 -10.71 1.59 5.15
C GLU A 24 -10.55 2.73 4.14
N ASP A 25 -9.42 3.45 4.17
CA ASP A 25 -9.11 4.49 3.20
C ASP A 25 -8.75 3.93 1.82
N ALA A 26 -8.80 4.79 0.80
CA ALA A 26 -8.56 4.38 -0.58
C ALA A 26 -7.09 4.03 -0.84
N LEU A 27 -6.14 4.83 -0.34
CA LEU A 27 -4.70 4.61 -0.49
C LEU A 27 -4.08 4.42 0.88
N ILE A 28 -3.40 3.29 1.06
CA ILE A 28 -2.95 2.79 2.36
C ILE A 28 -1.43 2.65 2.35
N GLU A 29 -0.77 3.29 3.30
CA GLU A 29 0.62 2.97 3.64
C GLU A 29 0.64 1.71 4.50
N HIS A 30 1.18 0.63 3.94
CA HIS A 30 1.27 -0.66 4.62
C HIS A 30 2.62 -0.81 5.33
N ASP A 31 2.67 -1.63 6.40
CA ASP A 31 3.90 -1.90 7.17
C ASP A 31 5.06 -2.47 6.33
N SER A 32 4.77 -2.99 5.15
CA SER A 32 5.80 -3.43 4.18
C SER A 32 6.50 -2.26 3.47
N GLY A 33 6.11 -1.02 3.74
CA GLY A 33 6.58 0.18 3.02
C GLY A 33 5.93 0.37 1.65
N LEU A 34 4.90 -0.41 1.33
CA LEU A 34 4.17 -0.27 0.07
C LEU A 34 2.96 0.65 0.23
N ILE A 35 2.63 1.38 -0.84
CA ILE A 35 1.34 2.04 -1.00
C ILE A 35 0.38 1.08 -1.71
N LEU A 36 -0.72 0.74 -1.04
CA LEU A 36 -1.75 -0.17 -1.51
C LEU A 36 -3.04 0.58 -1.82
N LEU A 37 -3.78 0.10 -2.82
CA LEU A 37 -5.11 0.58 -3.17
C LEU A 37 -6.16 -0.36 -2.57
N ASN A 38 -7.07 0.20 -1.78
CA ASN A 38 -8.23 -0.51 -1.28
C ASN A 38 -9.29 -0.66 -2.37
N LEU A 39 -9.65 -1.91 -2.70
CA LEU A 39 -10.68 -2.26 -3.67
C LEU A 39 -12.03 -2.61 -3.03
N GLY A 40 -12.10 -2.56 -1.70
CA GLY A 40 -13.29 -2.79 -0.89
C GLY A 40 -13.25 -4.10 -0.10
N HIS A 41 -14.40 -4.47 0.44
CA HIS A 41 -14.55 -5.62 1.32
C HIS A 41 -14.98 -6.88 0.56
N ARG A 42 -14.51 -8.03 1.02
CA ARG A 42 -14.95 -9.35 0.55
C ARG A 42 -15.26 -10.23 1.77
N GLU A 43 -16.38 -10.95 1.69
CA GLU A 43 -16.71 -12.00 2.64
C GLU A 43 -16.22 -13.35 2.12
N GLU A 44 -15.50 -14.10 2.96
CA GLU A 44 -15.04 -15.47 2.70
C GLU A 44 -15.14 -16.27 4.01
N ASP A 45 -15.74 -17.47 3.95
CA ASP A 45 -15.96 -18.37 5.10
C ASP A 45 -16.57 -17.74 6.37
N GLY A 46 -17.36 -16.67 6.22
CA GLY A 46 -18.00 -15.96 7.33
C GLY A 46 -17.12 -14.88 7.97
N GLU A 47 -15.94 -14.63 7.41
CA GLU A 47 -15.02 -13.56 7.77
C GLU A 47 -15.05 -12.47 6.70
N THR A 48 -15.02 -11.19 7.12
CA THR A 48 -14.93 -10.04 6.20
C THR A 48 -13.49 -9.55 6.17
N GLY A 49 -12.88 -9.57 4.98
CA GLY A 49 -11.55 -9.02 4.74
C GLY A 49 -11.59 -7.84 3.76
N VAL A 50 -10.48 -7.12 3.67
CA VAL A 50 -10.26 -6.04 2.70
C VAL A 50 -9.45 -6.57 1.52
N VAL A 51 -9.84 -6.22 0.30
CA VAL A 51 -9.10 -6.55 -0.92
C VAL A 51 -8.17 -5.39 -1.23
N LEU A 52 -6.86 -5.62 -1.10
CA LEU A 52 -5.82 -4.63 -1.37
C LEU A 52 -5.07 -4.97 -2.67
N ALA A 53 -4.72 -3.94 -3.45
CA ALA A 53 -3.93 -4.08 -4.67
C ALA A 53 -2.69 -3.19 -4.63
N THR A 54 -1.56 -3.72 -5.09
CA THR A 54 -0.32 -2.95 -5.24
C THR A 54 -0.41 -1.99 -6.43
N ILE A 55 0.11 -0.77 -6.27
CA ILE A 55 0.13 0.24 -7.36
C ILE A 55 1.55 0.66 -7.72
N ARG A 56 1.98 0.42 -8.95
CA ARG A 56 3.34 0.78 -9.39
C ARG A 56 3.53 2.28 -9.63
N PHE A 57 2.49 2.93 -10.15
CA PHE A 57 2.51 4.33 -10.55
C PHE A 57 1.54 5.14 -9.70
N CYS A 58 1.92 6.37 -9.38
CA CYS A 58 1.05 7.33 -8.72
C CYS A 58 -0.20 7.57 -9.57
N PRO A 59 -1.41 7.40 -9.01
CA PRO A 59 -2.66 7.59 -9.76
C PRO A 59 -2.93 9.06 -10.13
N PHE A 60 -2.22 10.00 -9.51
CA PHE A 60 -2.40 11.43 -9.72
C PHE A 60 -1.46 12.00 -10.79
N CYS A 61 -0.15 11.75 -10.68
CA CYS A 61 0.86 12.34 -11.58
C CYS A 61 1.55 11.34 -12.51
N GLY A 62 1.32 10.02 -12.33
CA GLY A 62 1.89 8.97 -13.18
C GLY A 62 3.36 8.63 -12.91
N THR A 63 4.01 9.25 -11.92
CA THR A 63 5.36 8.89 -11.48
C THR A 63 5.41 7.45 -10.98
N GLU A 64 6.45 6.70 -11.34
CA GLU A 64 6.72 5.38 -10.77
C GLU A 64 7.11 5.55 -9.30
N ILE A 65 6.34 4.95 -8.39
CA ILE A 65 6.50 5.08 -6.93
C ILE A 65 6.96 3.78 -6.27
N GLN A 66 6.80 2.63 -6.95
CA GLN A 66 7.16 1.30 -6.46
C GLN A 66 7.70 0.48 -7.63
N THR A 67 8.70 -0.38 -7.43
CA THR A 67 9.22 -1.26 -8.49
C THR A 67 8.63 -2.66 -8.40
N ASP A 68 8.76 -3.47 -9.46
CA ASP A 68 8.37 -4.89 -9.40
C ASP A 68 9.14 -5.63 -8.30
N GLU A 69 10.43 -5.31 -8.11
CA GLU A 69 11.28 -5.96 -7.11
C GLU A 69 10.79 -5.65 -5.68
N ASP A 70 10.39 -4.40 -5.39
CA ASP A 70 9.82 -4.02 -4.09
C ASP A 70 8.48 -4.72 -3.84
N ILE A 71 7.65 -4.79 -4.88
CA ILE A 71 6.34 -5.46 -4.81
C ILE A 71 6.52 -6.97 -4.57
N GLU A 72 7.42 -7.61 -5.31
CA GLU A 72 7.73 -9.03 -5.16
C GLU A 72 8.35 -9.33 -3.79
N ALA A 73 9.24 -8.47 -3.28
CA ALA A 73 9.84 -8.63 -1.96
C ALA A 73 8.79 -8.54 -0.84
N ALA A 74 7.87 -7.58 -0.93
CA ALA A 74 6.78 -7.42 0.03
C ALA A 74 5.76 -8.56 -0.04
N LEU A 75 5.37 -8.99 -1.25
CA LEU A 75 4.43 -10.11 -1.43
C LEU A 75 5.04 -11.46 -1.06
N GLY A 76 6.34 -11.66 -1.33
CA GLY A 76 7.06 -12.87 -0.93
C GLY A 76 7.25 -13.02 0.58
N ALA A 77 7.11 -11.92 1.33
CA ALA A 77 7.07 -11.93 2.80
C ALA A 77 5.68 -12.26 3.36
N VAL A 78 4.62 -12.24 2.54
CA VAL A 78 3.28 -12.68 2.95
C VAL A 78 3.27 -14.21 2.92
N GLU A 79 3.50 -14.83 4.08
CA GLU A 79 3.41 -16.28 4.26
C GLU A 79 2.01 -16.75 3.86
N THR A 80 1.87 -17.35 2.68
CA THR A 80 0.70 -18.16 2.34
C THR A 80 0.70 -19.37 3.27
N HIS A 81 -0.12 -19.35 4.32
CA HIS A 81 -0.43 -20.58 5.05
C HIS A 81 -1.13 -21.54 4.08
N ASP A 82 -0.47 -22.66 3.78
CA ASP A 82 -1.03 -23.83 3.10
C ASP A 82 -2.12 -24.50 3.95
#